data_AF-A0A380L1S2-F1
#
_entry.id   AF-A0A380L1S2-F1
#
_cell.length_a   1.000
_cell.length_b   1.000
_cell.length_c   1.000
_cell.angle_alpha   90.00
_cell.angle_beta   90.00
_cell.angle_gamma   90.00
#
_symmetry.space_group_name_H-M   'P 1'
#
loop_
_entity.id
_entity.type
_entity.pdbx_description
1 polymer ?
#
loop_
_entity_poly.entity_id
_entity_poly.type
_entity_poly.pdbx_seq_one_letter_code
_entity_poly.pdbx_strand_id
1 'polypeptide(L)'
;MKFASARVVQRGKRIYSIRLSEIANKSDFLKIKEHLFCPTDSCNARLVYNRRGDGTVYLSTHKFDEHDESCIYVNEGDQPVRSQIEIDEINASLNESAIKSRLKGAAAALLGSIISVVGKTTVGIMEPILL
;
A
#
# COMPACT_ATOMS: atom_id res chain seq x y z
N MET A 1 11.05 -3.87 -15.22
CA MET A 1 10.30 -4.82 -14.35
C MET A 1 10.82 -6.20 -14.66
N LYS A 2 11.32 -6.95 -13.65
CA LYS A 2 12.08 -8.19 -13.85
C LYS A 2 11.27 -9.37 -14.37
N PHE A 3 9.99 -9.46 -14.01
CA PHE A 3 9.12 -10.58 -14.40
C PHE A 3 7.84 -10.05 -15.07
N ALA A 4 7.59 -10.50 -16.30
CA ALA A 4 6.36 -10.21 -17.05
C ALA A 4 5.28 -11.29 -16.85
N SER A 5 5.68 -12.47 -16.41
CA SER A 5 4.84 -13.64 -16.18
C SER A 5 5.33 -14.45 -14.99
N ALA A 6 4.50 -15.37 -14.53
CA ALA A 6 4.79 -16.34 -13.48
C ALA A 6 4.19 -17.69 -13.84
N ARG A 7 4.73 -18.76 -13.26
CA ARG A 7 4.11 -20.08 -13.27
C ARG A 7 3.21 -20.24 -12.05
N VAL A 8 2.00 -20.74 -12.23
CA VAL A 8 1.07 -21.03 -11.13
C VAL A 8 1.06 -22.53 -10.89
N VAL A 9 1.30 -22.95 -9.64
CA VAL A 9 1.21 -24.36 -9.24
C VAL A 9 0.03 -24.53 -8.29
N GLN A 10 -1.10 -24.99 -8.82
CA GLN A 10 -2.29 -25.25 -7.99
C GLN A 10 -2.29 -26.71 -7.52
N ARG A 11 -2.48 -26.92 -6.20
CA ARG A 11 -2.46 -28.22 -5.48
C ARG A 11 -2.86 -29.40 -6.38
N GLY A 12 -1.84 -30.05 -6.95
CA GLY A 12 -1.92 -31.41 -7.49
C GLY A 12 -2.15 -31.61 -8.99
N LYS A 13 -2.24 -30.61 -9.90
CA LYS A 13 -2.35 -30.96 -11.35
C LYS A 13 -2.15 -29.88 -12.42
N ARG A 14 -2.23 -28.58 -12.11
CA ARG A 14 -2.16 -27.54 -13.17
C ARG A 14 -0.98 -26.62 -12.93
N ILE A 15 0.04 -26.81 -13.76
CA ILE A 15 1.11 -25.86 -13.96
C ILE A 15 0.75 -25.07 -15.23
N TYR A 16 0.52 -23.78 -15.09
CA TYR A 16 0.29 -22.91 -16.24
C TYR A 16 1.01 -21.57 -16.05
N SER A 17 1.35 -20.92 -17.17
CA SER A 17 1.91 -19.57 -17.15
C SER A 17 0.77 -18.53 -17.08
N ILE A 18 0.95 -17.50 -16.26
CA ILE A 18 0.05 -16.36 -16.15
C ILE A 18 0.84 -15.07 -16.36
N ARG A 19 0.28 -14.11 -17.12
CA ARG A 19 0.88 -12.78 -17.27
C ARG A 19 0.58 -11.93 -16.06
N LEU A 20 1.49 -11.03 -15.68
CA LEU A 20 1.32 -10.10 -14.56
C LEU A 20 -0.02 -9.33 -14.63
N SER A 21 -0.38 -8.87 -15.83
CA SER A 21 -1.63 -8.13 -16.10
C SER A 21 -2.90 -8.95 -15.89
N GLU A 22 -2.81 -10.28 -15.90
CA GLU A 22 -3.96 -11.18 -15.80
C GLU A 22 -4.22 -11.64 -14.36
N ILE A 23 -3.21 -11.57 -13.49
CA ILE A 23 -3.28 -12.10 -12.12
C ILE A 23 -4.44 -11.48 -11.35
N ALA A 24 -4.58 -10.15 -11.39
CA ALA A 24 -5.62 -9.42 -10.67
C ALA A 24 -7.04 -9.74 -11.17
N ASN A 25 -7.19 -10.22 -12.40
CA ASN A 25 -8.49 -10.48 -13.02
C ASN A 25 -8.99 -11.90 -12.77
N LYS A 26 -8.22 -12.74 -12.07
CA LYS A 26 -8.63 -14.12 -11.77
C LYS A 26 -9.60 -14.15 -10.60
N SER A 27 -10.67 -14.95 -10.75
CA SER A 27 -11.65 -15.23 -9.71
C SER A 27 -11.02 -15.74 -8.40
N ASP A 28 -9.98 -16.56 -8.52
CA ASP A 28 -9.22 -17.13 -7.40
C ASP A 28 -7.93 -16.34 -7.10
N PHE A 29 -7.94 -15.01 -7.27
CA PHE A 29 -6.77 -14.15 -7.09
C PHE A 29 -5.98 -14.45 -5.81
N LEU A 30 -6.64 -14.57 -4.66
CA LEU A 30 -5.99 -14.83 -3.37
C LEU A 30 -5.20 -16.15 -3.40
N LYS A 31 -5.79 -17.22 -3.94
CA LYS A 31 -5.11 -18.51 -4.05
C LYS A 31 -3.95 -18.46 -5.04
N ILE A 32 -4.16 -17.81 -6.19
CA ILE A 32 -3.15 -17.72 -7.25
C ILE A 32 -1.94 -16.94 -6.75
N LYS A 33 -2.16 -15.80 -6.08
CA LYS A 33 -1.11 -14.94 -5.53
C LYS A 33 -0.13 -15.68 -4.63
N GLU A 34 -0.60 -16.67 -3.87
CA GLU A 34 0.23 -17.47 -2.95
C GLU A 34 1.00 -18.61 -3.64
N HIS A 35 0.67 -18.90 -4.90
CA HIS A 35 1.23 -20.04 -5.65
C HIS A 35 1.92 -19.58 -6.95
N LEU A 36 2.54 -18.41 -6.93
CA LEU A 36 3.33 -17.86 -8.03
C LEU A 36 4.78 -18.31 -7.91
N PHE A 37 5.32 -18.82 -9.01
CA PHE A 37 6.69 -19.31 -9.13
C PHE A 37 7.39 -18.69 -10.33
N CYS A 38 8.71 -18.79 -10.33
CA CYS A 38 9.55 -18.42 -11.45
C CYS A 38 8.99 -19.00 -12.77
N PRO A 39 8.92 -18.22 -13.86
CA PRO A 39 8.42 -18.72 -15.13
C PRO A 39 9.38 -19.72 -15.80
N THR A 40 10.63 -19.82 -15.35
CA THR A 40 11.60 -20.80 -15.81
C THR A 40 11.24 -22.20 -15.29
N ASP A 41 11.12 -23.18 -16.18
CA ASP A 41 10.64 -24.53 -15.82
C ASP A 41 11.55 -25.27 -14.83
N SER A 42 12.86 -25.01 -14.87
CA SER A 42 13.82 -25.58 -13.93
C SER A 42 13.90 -24.87 -12.59
N CYS A 43 13.17 -23.75 -12.41
CA CYS A 43 13.29 -22.91 -11.22
C CYS A 43 12.04 -22.91 -10.35
N ASN A 44 12.23 -23.21 -9.07
CA ASN A 44 11.15 -23.29 -8.08
C ASN A 44 11.08 -22.09 -7.13
N ALA A 45 11.81 -21.00 -7.43
CA ALA A 45 11.77 -19.79 -6.62
C ALA A 45 10.36 -19.19 -6.60
N ARG A 46 9.81 -18.96 -5.39
CA ARG A 46 8.50 -18.31 -5.23
C ARG A 46 8.57 -16.84 -5.61
N LEU A 47 7.51 -16.37 -6.24
CA LEU A 47 7.29 -14.96 -6.57
C LEU A 47 6.17 -14.37 -5.72
N VAL A 48 6.28 -13.07 -5.45
CA VAL A 48 5.32 -12.29 -4.69
C VAL A 48 4.70 -11.24 -5.59
N TYR A 49 3.37 -11.19 -5.64
CA TYR A 49 2.62 -10.13 -6.31
C TYR A 49 2.52 -8.89 -5.43
N ASN A 50 3.15 -7.80 -5.88
CA ASN A 50 3.22 -6.53 -5.18
C ASN A 50 2.47 -5.43 -5.94
N ARG A 51 1.96 -4.45 -5.18
CA ARG A 51 1.37 -3.23 -5.70
C ARG A 51 2.08 -2.04 -5.08
N ARG A 52 2.46 -1.06 -5.91
CA ARG A 52 3.05 0.21 -5.47
C ARG A 52 1.95 1.22 -5.12
N GLY A 53 2.33 2.29 -4.41
CA GLY A 53 1.42 3.38 -4.05
C GLY A 53 0.83 4.13 -5.24
N ASP A 54 1.53 4.16 -6.38
CA ASP A 54 1.06 4.71 -7.66
C ASP A 54 0.08 3.80 -8.40
N GLY A 55 -0.28 2.65 -7.82
CA GLY A 55 -1.18 1.67 -8.41
C GLY A 55 -0.52 0.69 -9.37
N THR A 56 0.77 0.86 -9.70
CA THR A 56 1.51 -0.09 -10.54
C THR A 56 1.72 -1.42 -9.81
N VAL A 57 1.78 -2.52 -10.56
CA VAL A 57 1.92 -3.87 -10.02
C VAL A 57 3.19 -4.51 -10.55
N TYR A 58 3.81 -5.39 -9.77
CA TYR A 58 5.03 -6.09 -10.17
C TYR A 58 5.18 -7.39 -9.39
N LEU A 59 5.98 -8.30 -9.92
CA LEU A 59 6.42 -9.51 -9.22
C LEU A 59 7.83 -9.30 -8.68
N SER A 60 8.10 -9.81 -7.48
CA SER A 60 9.45 -9.92 -6.92
C SER A 60 9.68 -11.35 -6.45
N THR A 61 10.94 -11.74 -6.29
CA THR A 61 11.26 -13.00 -5.61
C THR A 61 10.91 -12.91 -4.13
N HIS A 62 10.42 -14.01 -3.57
CA HIS A 62 10.15 -14.11 -2.14
C HIS A 62 11.47 -13.99 -1.35
N LYS A 63 11.45 -13.29 -0.21
CA LYS A 63 12.67 -12.94 0.56
C LYS A 63 13.46 -14.13 1.10
N PHE A 64 12.85 -15.30 1.20
CA PHE A 64 13.47 -16.53 1.71
C PHE A 64 13.69 -17.58 0.61
N ASP A 65 13.53 -17.18 -0.64
CA ASP A 65 13.72 -18.05 -1.79
C ASP A 65 14.80 -17.46 -2.68
N GLU A 66 15.60 -18.35 -3.25
CA GLU A 66 16.64 -18.02 -4.21
C GLU A 66 16.33 -18.72 -5.52
N HIS A 67 16.78 -18.13 -6.61
CA HIS A 67 16.73 -18.79 -7.91
C HIS A 67 17.90 -19.76 -8.02
N ASP A 68 17.69 -20.86 -8.74
CA ASP A 68 18.77 -21.79 -9.07
C ASP A 68 19.86 -21.07 -9.87
N GLU A 69 21.12 -21.52 -9.73
CA GLU A 69 22.29 -20.90 -10.37
C GLU A 69 22.19 -20.82 -11.91
N SER A 70 21.41 -21.71 -12.51
CA SER A 70 21.16 -21.75 -13.96
C SER A 70 19.97 -20.89 -14.39
N CYS A 71 19.25 -20.27 -13.45
CA CYS A 71 18.07 -19.48 -13.75
C CYS A 71 18.46 -18.12 -14.33
N ILE A 72 17.82 -17.73 -15.42
CA ILE A 72 18.02 -16.41 -16.06
C ILE A 72 17.77 -15.22 -15.12
N TYR A 73 17.08 -15.45 -14.00
CA TYR A 73 16.73 -14.43 -13.01
C TYR A 73 17.66 -14.42 -11.78
N VAL A 74 18.66 -15.31 -11.70
CA VAL A 74 19.58 -15.42 -10.55
C VAL A 74 20.50 -14.20 -10.40
N ASN A 75 20.91 -13.58 -11.51
CA ASN A 75 22.00 -12.61 -11.53
C ASN A 75 21.60 -11.13 -11.37
N GLU A 76 20.31 -10.79 -11.26
CA GLU A 76 19.93 -9.38 -11.03
C GLU A 76 19.77 -9.10 -9.53
N GLY A 77 20.89 -9.28 -8.82
CA GLY A 77 21.08 -8.99 -7.41
C GLY A 77 21.90 -7.71 -7.21
N ASP A 78 21.69 -6.66 -8.00
CA ASP A 78 22.06 -5.31 -7.58
C ASP A 78 21.08 -4.88 -6.49
N GLN A 79 21.26 -5.41 -5.28
CA GLN A 79 20.75 -4.71 -4.11
C GLN A 79 21.46 -3.36 -4.13
N PRO A 80 20.76 -2.21 -4.25
CA PRO A 80 21.37 -0.97 -3.86
C PRO A 80 21.76 -1.16 -2.40
N VAL A 81 23.07 -1.23 -2.14
CA VAL A 81 23.61 -1.06 -0.80
C VAL A 81 22.92 0.20 -0.29
N ARG A 82 22.04 0.05 0.70
CA ARG A 82 21.38 1.19 1.33
C ARG A 82 22.55 2.05 1.83
N SER A 83 22.84 3.14 1.12
CA SER A 83 23.69 4.19 1.66
C SER A 83 23.05 4.55 2.97
N GLN A 84 23.76 4.26 4.06
CA GLN A 84 23.36 4.61 5.40
C GLN A 84 23.16 6.12 5.37
N ILE A 85 21.92 6.59 5.32
CA ILE A 85 21.62 8.01 5.46
C ILE A 85 21.87 8.24 6.95
N GLU A 86 23.02 8.82 7.28
CA GLU A 86 23.21 9.45 8.58
C GLU A 86 22.14 10.53 8.67
N ILE A 87 21.09 10.23 9.44
CA ILE A 87 20.11 11.23 9.83
C ILE A 87 20.80 11.97 10.96
N ASP A 88 21.31 13.18 10.68
CA ASP A 88 21.65 14.10 11.75
C ASP A 88 20.39 14.30 12.60
N GLU A 89 20.40 13.75 13.81
CA GLU A 89 19.38 14.01 14.81
C GLU A 89 19.52 15.48 15.24
N ILE A 90 18.92 16.37 14.44
CA ILE A 90 18.66 17.73 14.87
C ILE A 90 17.64 17.59 15.99
N ASN A 91 18.13 17.66 17.24
CA ASN A 91 17.31 17.79 18.43
C ASN A 91 16.45 19.07 18.27
N ALA A 92 15.28 18.92 17.68
CA ALA A 92 14.28 19.96 17.61
C ALA A 92 13.72 20.12 19.02
N SER A 93 14.36 21.00 19.81
CA SER A 93 13.79 21.45 21.06
C SER A 93 12.44 22.10 20.75
N LEU A 94 11.36 21.44 21.16
CA LEU A 94 10.02 21.99 21.04
C LEU A 94 9.95 23.19 21.99
N ASN A 95 10.18 24.38 21.45
CA ASN A 95 10.08 25.63 22.17
C ASN A 95 8.67 25.73 22.77
N GLU A 96 8.57 25.93 24.09
CA GLU A 96 7.34 25.91 24.88
C GLU A 96 6.26 26.87 24.33
N SER A 97 6.71 27.93 23.66
CA SER A 97 5.88 28.90 22.93
C SER A 97 5.13 28.30 21.73
N ALA A 98 5.74 27.36 21.01
CA ALA A 98 5.14 26.65 19.88
C ALA A 98 4.07 25.65 20.35
N ILE A 99 4.32 25.00 21.50
CA ILE A 99 3.33 24.11 22.15
C ILE A 99 2.10 24.90 22.58
N LYS A 100 2.28 26.06 23.24
CA LYS A 100 1.17 26.94 23.63
C LYS A 100 0.35 27.48 22.45
N SER A 101 1.01 27.81 21.33
CA SER A 101 0.29 28.26 20.11
C SER A 101 -0.56 27.15 19.50
N ARG A 102 -0.06 25.91 19.47
CA ARG A 102 -0.82 24.75 18.97
C ARG A 102 -2.01 24.41 19.87
N LEU A 103 -1.85 24.48 21.20
CA LEU A 103 -2.94 24.28 22.16
C LEU A 103 -4.02 25.35 22.06
N LYS A 104 -3.65 26.62 21.85
CA LYS A 104 -4.64 27.70 21.61
C LYS A 104 -5.44 27.48 20.33
N GLY A 105 -4.80 27.04 19.25
CA GLY A 105 -5.49 26.70 18.00
C GLY A 105 -6.49 25.55 18.15
N ALA A 106 -6.11 24.50 18.90
CA ALA A 106 -6.99 23.37 19.17
C ALA A 106 -8.20 23.75 20.03
N ALA A 107 -8.02 24.61 21.04
CA ALA A 107 -9.12 25.10 21.88
C ALA A 107 -10.10 25.99 21.11
N ALA A 108 -9.60 26.84 20.21
CA ALA A 108 -10.44 27.69 19.36
C ALA A 108 -11.29 26.86 18.38
N ALA A 109 -10.73 25.79 17.82
CA ALA A 109 -11.46 24.89 16.91
C ALA A 109 -12.59 24.13 17.64
N LEU A 110 -12.36 23.70 18.88
CA LEU A 110 -13.39 23.04 19.69
C LEU A 110 -14.52 24.00 20.10
N LEU A 111 -14.21 25.25 20.45
CA LEU A 111 -15.22 26.26 20.78
C LEU A 111 -16.04 26.72 19.56
N GLY A 112 -15.42 26.87 18.39
CA GLY A 112 -16.11 27.19 17.13
C GLY A 112 -17.11 26.10 16.71
N SER A 113 -16.82 24.85 17.06
CA SER A 113 -17.69 23.69 16.79
C SER A 113 -18.97 23.69 17.63
N ILE A 114 -18.93 24.21 18.86
CA ILE A 114 -20.08 24.25 19.78
C ILE A 114 -21.06 25.37 19.39
N ILE A 115 -20.57 26.53 18.95
CA ILE A 115 -21.43 27.68 18.57
C ILE A 115 -22.22 27.40 17.28
N SER A 116 -21.68 26.64 16.33
CA SER A 116 -22.38 26.31 15.08
C SER A 116 -23.57 25.36 15.26
N VAL A 117 -23.65 24.62 16.38
CA VAL A 117 -24.75 23.68 16.66
C VAL A 117 -25.94 24.40 17.30
N VAL A 118 -25.73 25.50 18.03
CA VAL A 118 -26.80 26.24 18.72
C VAL A 118 -27.56 27.22 17.79
N GLY A 119 -26.96 27.63 16.67
CA GLY A 119 -27.55 28.61 15.74
C GLY A 119 -28.50 28.09 14.66
N LYS A 120 -28.83 26.78 14.63
CA LYS A 120 -29.67 26.16 13.56
C LYS A 120 -31.05 25.66 13.99
N THR A 121 -31.50 25.94 15.21
CA THR A 121 -32.88 25.66 15.66
C THR A 121 -33.55 26.95 16.07
N THR A 122 -34.19 27.64 15.12
CA THR A 122 -35.45 28.41 15.23
C THR A 122 -35.56 29.48 14.13
N VAL A 123 -36.02 29.11 12.92
CA VAL A 123 -36.94 29.94 12.12
C VAL A 123 -37.79 28.98 11.28
N GLY A 124 -38.94 28.57 11.81
CA GLY A 124 -40.02 27.92 11.08
C GLY A 124 -41.26 28.77 11.25
N ILE A 125 -41.49 29.66 10.29
CA ILE A 125 -42.63 30.56 10.20
C ILE A 125 -43.83 29.71 9.75
N MET A 126 -44.91 29.66 10.53
CA MET A 126 -46.22 29.20 10.03
C MET A 126 -47.15 30.41 10.02
N GLU A 127 -47.57 30.79 8.82
CA GLU A 127 -48.60 31.79 8.53
C GLU A 127 -49.95 31.36 9.12
N PRO A 128 -50.75 32.27 9.70
CA PRO A 128 -52.19 32.09 9.79
C PRO A 128 -52.90 32.71 8.58
N ILE A 129 -53.70 31.85 7.94
CA ILE A 129 -54.59 32.10 6.80
C ILE A 129 -55.66 33.15 7.15
N LEU A 130 -55.84 34.12 6.26
CA LEU A 130 -56.99 35.02 6.18
C LEU A 130 -58.25 34.22 5.81
N LEU A 131 -59.27 34.26 6.66
CA LEU A 131 -60.69 34.09 6.32
C LEU A 131 -61.55 34.83 7.35
#